data_AF-A0A6T5YJF3-F1
#
_entry.id   AF-A0A6T5YJF3-F1
#
_cell.length_a   1.000
_cell.length_b   1.000
_cell.length_c   1.000
_cell.angle_alpha   90.00
_cell.angle_beta   90.00
_cell.angle_gamma   90.00
#
_symmetry.space_group_name_H-M   'P 1'
#
loop_
_entity.id
_entity.type
_entity.pdbx_description
1 polymer ?
#
loop_
_entity_poly.entity_id
_entity_poly.type
_entity_poly.pdbx_seq_one_letter_code
_entity_poly.pdbx_strand_id
1 'polypeptide(L)'
;VATLERVPSAIADPLAASAAAEEEVKAERQRHKYERMSRILINVKAGIQHLSEKLDAVPLPSGERPVPLSDDTLVDVLLQNEARLRLVLDAMRIEEEALEREGISIDAELKKSAALQEPAVENNLRIKDPSAQDDGASDEEFEEDLEEDIVDRETLKKQSLSILDQVSKKTKKRRPKKGGED
;
A
#
# COMPACT_ATOMS: atom_id res chain seq x y z
N VAL A 1 58.21 -4.25 48.54
CA VAL A 1 57.09 -4.92 47.83
C VAL A 1 56.26 -3.82 47.21
N ALA A 2 56.51 -3.51 45.93
CA ALA A 2 55.91 -2.37 45.23
C ALA A 2 54.61 -2.79 44.55
N THR A 3 53.58 -1.96 44.72
CA THR A 3 52.22 -2.06 44.17
C THR A 3 52.23 -1.87 42.65
N LEU A 4 51.89 -2.91 41.89
CA LEU A 4 51.52 -2.79 40.48
C LEU A 4 50.02 -2.50 40.39
N GLU A 5 49.67 -1.22 40.27
CA GLU A 5 48.35 -0.81 39.81
C GLU A 5 48.20 -1.19 38.33
N ARG A 6 47.22 -2.06 38.07
CA ARG A 6 46.82 -2.46 36.72
C ARG A 6 45.95 -1.35 36.15
N VAL A 7 46.52 -0.52 35.28
CA VAL A 7 45.78 0.48 34.51
C VAL A 7 44.86 -0.25 33.51
N PRO A 8 43.54 -0.02 33.53
CA PRO A 8 42.65 -0.57 32.51
C PRO A 8 42.82 0.25 31.22
N SER A 9 43.34 -0.38 30.16
CA SER A 9 43.37 0.17 28.81
C SER A 9 41.96 0.16 28.21
N ALA A 10 41.15 1.15 28.59
CA ALA A 10 39.91 1.47 27.91
C ALA A 10 40.21 2.39 26.72
N ILE A 11 40.75 1.81 25.65
CA ILE A 11 40.65 2.40 24.32
C ILE A 11 39.86 1.36 23.53
N ALA A 12 38.53 1.50 23.57
CA ALA A 12 37.70 0.81 22.60
C ALA A 12 38.13 1.32 21.21
N ASP A 13 38.65 0.43 20.38
CA ASP A 13 39.16 0.79 19.05
C ASP A 13 38.06 1.49 18.25
N PRO A 14 38.27 2.74 17.79
CA PRO A 14 37.27 3.48 17.00
C PRO A 14 36.97 2.78 15.67
N LEU A 15 37.87 1.94 15.18
CA LEU A 15 37.70 1.11 13.98
C LEU A 15 36.71 -0.05 14.21
N ALA A 16 36.70 -0.63 15.42
CA ALA A 16 35.73 -1.65 15.80
C ALA A 16 34.33 -1.03 15.98
N ALA A 17 34.27 0.19 16.52
CA ALA A 17 33.02 0.94 16.64
C ALA A 17 32.44 1.35 15.26
N SER A 18 33.28 1.72 14.28
CA SER A 18 32.78 2.02 12.93
C SER A 18 32.32 0.78 12.16
N ALA A 19 33.02 -0.35 12.30
CA ALA A 19 32.60 -1.61 11.70
C ALA A 19 31.27 -2.12 12.30
N ALA A 20 31.10 -2.02 13.62
CA ALA A 20 29.85 -2.36 14.29
C ALA A 20 28.68 -1.47 13.83
N ALA A 21 28.92 -0.16 13.69
CA ALA A 21 27.91 0.77 13.17
C ALA A 21 27.54 0.49 11.71
N GLU A 22 28.49 0.07 10.87
CA GLU A 22 28.21 -0.33 9.49
C GLU A 22 27.42 -1.65 9.41
N GLU A 23 27.70 -2.60 10.30
CA GLU A 23 26.91 -3.84 10.41
C GLU A 23 25.50 -3.58 10.92
N GLU A 24 25.33 -2.68 11.90
CA GLU A 24 24.03 -2.25 12.41
C GLU A 24 23.18 -1.61 11.31
N VAL A 25 23.75 -0.69 10.53
CA VAL A 25 23.05 -0.06 9.39
C VAL A 25 22.65 -1.10 8.33
N LYS A 26 23.50 -2.10 8.05
CA LYS A 26 23.16 -3.18 7.11
C LYS A 26 22.03 -4.06 7.66
N ALA A 27 22.05 -4.37 8.96
CA ALA A 27 21.02 -5.15 9.62
C ALA A 27 19.68 -4.41 9.65
N GLU A 28 19.67 -3.10 9.94
CA GLU A 28 18.47 -2.26 9.89
C GLU A 28 17.87 -2.23 8.48
N ARG A 29 18.69 -2.03 7.44
CA ARG A 29 18.22 -2.06 6.04
C ARG A 29 17.58 -3.40 5.68
N GLN A 30 18.19 -4.51 6.10
CA GLN A 30 17.64 -5.85 5.85
C GLN A 30 16.32 -6.04 6.61
N ARG A 31 16.27 -5.62 7.89
CA ARG A 31 15.05 -5.69 8.71
C ARG A 31 13.89 -4.95 8.05
N HIS A 32 14.11 -3.72 7.56
CA HIS A 32 13.08 -2.96 6.86
C HIS A 32 12.61 -3.65 5.57
N LYS A 33 13.54 -4.22 4.79
CA LYS A 33 13.18 -4.99 3.59
C LYS A 33 12.29 -6.18 3.93
N TYR A 34 12.63 -6.95 4.96
CA TYR A 34 11.83 -8.10 5.40
C TYR A 34 10.47 -7.69 5.95
N GLU A 35 10.41 -6.59 6.69
CA GLU A 35 9.16 -6.03 7.19
C GLU A 35 8.23 -5.63 6.02
N ARG A 36 8.77 -4.94 5.01
CA ARG A 36 8.03 -4.58 3.80
C ARG A 36 7.54 -5.82 3.06
N MET A 37 8.41 -6.80 2.83
CA MET A 37 8.03 -8.07 2.18
C MET A 37 6.93 -8.81 2.96
N SER A 38 7.01 -8.82 4.29
CA SER A 38 6.00 -9.43 5.15
C SER A 38 4.63 -8.77 4.99
N ARG A 39 4.58 -7.43 4.96
CA ARG A 39 3.32 -6.69 4.76
C ARG A 39 2.71 -7.01 3.40
N ILE A 40 3.52 -7.01 2.34
CA ILE A 40 3.08 -7.34 0.97
C ILE A 40 2.51 -8.76 0.93
N LEU A 41 3.19 -9.75 1.52
CA LEU A 41 2.72 -11.15 1.50
C LEU A 41 1.41 -11.33 2.27
N ILE A 42 1.22 -10.61 3.38
CA ILE A 42 -0.05 -10.60 4.12
C ILE A 42 -1.17 -10.02 3.24
N ASN A 43 -0.93 -8.89 2.58
CA ASN A 43 -1.90 -8.25 1.70
C ASN A 43 -2.26 -9.14 0.51
N VAL A 44 -1.28 -9.80 -0.11
CA VAL A 44 -1.50 -10.76 -1.20
C VAL A 44 -2.36 -11.93 -0.74
N LYS A 45 -2.04 -12.54 0.40
CA LYS A 45 -2.84 -13.64 0.96
C LYS A 45 -4.29 -13.23 1.24
N ALA A 46 -4.50 -12.06 1.84
CA ALA A 46 -5.83 -11.52 2.06
C ALA A 46 -6.59 -11.26 0.74
N GLY A 47 -5.91 -10.69 -0.26
CA GLY A 47 -6.49 -10.47 -1.59
C GLY A 47 -6.92 -11.78 -2.28
N ILE A 48 -6.11 -12.83 -2.18
CA ILE A 48 -6.44 -14.16 -2.71
C ILE A 48 -7.66 -14.75 -1.98
N GLN A 49 -7.70 -14.60 -0.67
CA GLN A 49 -8.84 -15.06 0.14
C GLN A 49 -10.13 -14.34 -0.27
N HIS A 50 -10.11 -13.01 -0.34
CA HIS A 50 -11.28 -12.22 -0.74
C HIS A 50 -11.76 -12.56 -2.15
N LEU A 51 -10.82 -12.81 -3.07
CA LEU A 51 -11.16 -13.25 -4.43
C LEU A 51 -11.83 -14.63 -4.40
N SER A 52 -11.30 -15.57 -3.61
CA SER A 52 -11.87 -16.91 -3.47
C SER A 52 -13.28 -16.89 -2.90
N GLU A 53 -13.54 -16.06 -1.88
CA GLU A 53 -14.86 -15.87 -1.27
C GLU A 53 -15.89 -15.33 -2.27
N LYS A 54 -15.52 -14.34 -3.10
CA LYS A 54 -16.41 -13.80 -4.15
C LYS A 54 -16.71 -14.80 -5.26
N LEU A 55 -15.76 -15.70 -5.54
CA LEU A 55 -15.87 -16.71 -6.59
C LEU A 55 -16.41 -18.05 -6.08
N ASP A 56 -16.82 -18.17 -4.81
CA ASP A 56 -17.26 -19.45 -4.23
C ASP A 56 -18.53 -20.00 -4.89
N ALA A 57 -19.40 -19.10 -5.38
CA ALA A 57 -20.61 -19.47 -6.12
C ALA A 57 -20.30 -20.03 -7.54
N VAL A 58 -19.10 -19.81 -8.07
CA VAL A 58 -18.72 -20.24 -9.43
C VAL A 58 -18.08 -21.63 -9.35
N PRO A 59 -18.64 -22.65 -10.02
CA PRO A 59 -18.08 -23.98 -10.01
C PRO A 59 -16.74 -24.03 -10.75
N LEU A 60 -15.86 -24.94 -10.32
CA LEU A 60 -14.60 -25.19 -11.01
C LEU A 60 -14.84 -25.95 -12.34
N PRO A 61 -14.18 -25.57 -13.45
CA PRO A 61 -14.44 -26.12 -14.78
C PRO A 61 -14.20 -27.64 -14.89
N SER A 62 -13.24 -28.17 -14.12
CA SER A 62 -12.86 -29.59 -14.17
C SER A 62 -13.59 -30.48 -13.14
N GLY A 63 -14.53 -29.92 -12.36
CA GLY A 63 -15.12 -30.63 -11.21
C GLY A 63 -14.13 -30.94 -10.08
N GLU A 64 -12.97 -30.27 -10.11
CA GLU A 64 -11.94 -30.36 -9.08
C GLU A 64 -12.46 -29.82 -7.75
N ARG A 65 -11.88 -30.32 -6.65
CA ARG A 65 -12.19 -29.80 -5.32
C ARG A 65 -11.46 -28.46 -5.08
N PRO A 66 -12.11 -27.50 -4.41
CA PRO A 66 -11.44 -26.29 -3.95
C PRO A 66 -10.21 -26.65 -3.10
N VAL A 67 -9.06 -26.10 -3.43
CA VAL A 67 -7.83 -26.28 -2.65
C VAL A 67 -7.92 -25.40 -1.40
N PRO A 68 -7.61 -25.91 -0.20
CA PRO A 68 -7.58 -25.10 1.01
C PRO A 68 -6.46 -24.06 0.92
N LEU A 69 -6.76 -22.82 1.34
CA LEU A 69 -5.79 -21.73 1.35
C LEU A 69 -4.75 -21.91 2.46
N SER A 70 -3.52 -22.20 2.09
CA SER A 70 -2.34 -22.20 2.95
C SER A 70 -1.19 -21.49 2.23
N ASP A 71 -0.10 -21.16 2.95
CA ASP A 71 1.03 -20.43 2.35
C ASP A 71 1.71 -21.22 1.23
N ASP A 72 1.65 -22.56 1.29
CA ASP A 72 2.20 -23.46 0.26
C ASP A 72 1.27 -23.59 -0.96
N THR A 73 -0.05 -23.39 -0.78
CA THR A 73 -1.06 -23.59 -1.83
C THR A 73 -1.60 -22.28 -2.42
N LEU A 74 -1.05 -21.12 -2.05
CA LEU A 74 -1.49 -19.80 -2.53
C LEU A 74 -1.59 -19.74 -4.06
N VAL A 75 -0.59 -20.29 -4.74
CA VAL A 75 -0.51 -20.30 -6.21
C VAL A 75 -1.60 -21.19 -6.81
N ASP A 76 -1.86 -22.35 -6.21
CA ASP A 76 -2.89 -23.28 -6.67
C ASP A 76 -4.30 -22.67 -6.52
N VAL A 77 -4.57 -22.01 -5.39
CA VAL A 77 -5.83 -21.29 -5.17
C VAL A 77 -5.97 -20.15 -6.18
N LEU A 78 -4.88 -19.43 -6.49
CA LEU A 78 -4.90 -18.36 -7.49
C LEU A 78 -5.22 -18.91 -8.90
N LEU A 79 -4.66 -20.05 -9.28
CA LEU A 79 -4.97 -20.72 -10.55
C LEU A 79 -6.45 -21.15 -10.62
N GLN A 80 -6.98 -21.66 -9.51
CA GLN A 80 -8.41 -22.01 -9.41
C GLN A 80 -9.30 -20.77 -9.56
N ASN A 81 -8.94 -19.66 -8.91
CA ASN A 81 -9.65 -18.39 -9.04
C ASN A 81 -9.58 -17.85 -10.49
N GLU A 82 -8.42 -17.94 -11.14
CA GLU A 82 -8.25 -17.56 -12.54
C GLU A 82 -9.16 -18.38 -13.47
N ALA A 83 -9.24 -19.70 -13.25
CA ALA A 83 -10.12 -20.58 -14.01
C ALA A 83 -11.61 -20.23 -13.84
N ARG A 84 -12.04 -19.90 -12.61
CA ARG A 84 -13.41 -19.42 -12.34
C ARG A 84 -13.70 -18.08 -13.02
N LEU A 85 -12.76 -17.14 -12.98
CA LEU A 85 -12.91 -15.84 -13.64
C LEU A 85 -13.06 -15.98 -15.16
N ARG A 86 -12.34 -16.91 -15.79
CA ARG A 86 -12.52 -17.20 -17.22
C ARG A 86 -13.94 -17.66 -17.54
N LEU A 87 -14.53 -18.52 -16.71
CA LEU A 87 -15.92 -18.96 -16.88
C LEU A 87 -16.90 -17.79 -16.76
N VAL A 88 -16.69 -16.90 -15.79
CA VAL A 88 -17.53 -15.71 -15.62
C VAL A 88 -17.40 -14.80 -16.84
N LEU A 89 -16.19 -14.56 -17.35
CA LEU A 89 -15.98 -13.73 -18.53
C LEU A 89 -16.64 -14.32 -19.79
N ASP A 90 -16.57 -15.63 -19.97
CA ASP A 90 -17.22 -16.30 -21.11
C ASP A 90 -18.75 -16.25 -20.98
N ALA A 91 -19.29 -16.41 -19.76
CA ALA A 91 -20.72 -16.24 -19.52
C ALA A 91 -21.19 -14.81 -19.78
N MET A 92 -20.44 -13.80 -19.33
CA MET A 92 -20.74 -12.39 -19.59
C MET A 92 -20.76 -12.07 -21.07
N ARG A 93 -19.82 -12.62 -21.86
CA ARG A 93 -19.81 -12.44 -23.32
C ARG A 93 -21.04 -13.03 -24.00
N ILE A 94 -21.46 -14.23 -23.59
CA ILE A 94 -22.66 -14.88 -24.12
C ILE A 94 -23.91 -14.07 -23.77
N GLU A 95 -23.99 -13.57 -22.55
CA GLU A 95 -25.10 -12.73 -22.08
C GLU A 95 -25.13 -11.37 -22.81
N GLU A 96 -23.97 -10.74 -23.01
CA GLU A 96 -23.83 -9.51 -23.79
C GLU A 96 -24.33 -9.69 -25.24
N GLU A 97 -23.88 -10.76 -25.92
CA GLU A 97 -24.37 -11.08 -27.27
C GLU A 97 -25.90 -11.34 -27.31
N ALA A 98 -26.45 -11.93 -26.25
CA ALA A 98 -27.89 -12.18 -26.15
C ALA A 98 -28.67 -10.86 -25.97
N LEU A 99 -28.20 -9.99 -25.08
CA LEU A 99 -28.77 -8.65 -24.84
C LEU A 99 -28.74 -7.80 -26.12
N GLU A 100 -27.63 -7.84 -26.87
CA GLU A 100 -27.52 -7.15 -28.16
C GLU A 100 -28.54 -7.64 -29.19
N ARG A 101 -28.77 -8.96 -29.28
CA ARG A 101 -29.80 -9.53 -30.16
C ARG A 101 -31.21 -9.11 -29.75
N GLU A 102 -31.46 -8.97 -28.45
CA GLU A 102 -32.73 -8.51 -27.90
C GLU A 102 -32.88 -6.98 -27.93
N GLY A 103 -31.83 -6.25 -28.30
CA GLY A 103 -31.81 -4.78 -28.35
C GLY A 103 -31.88 -4.13 -26.97
N ILE A 104 -31.51 -4.85 -25.92
CA ILE A 104 -31.51 -4.39 -24.54
C ILE A 104 -30.12 -3.83 -24.22
N SER A 105 -30.07 -2.61 -23.66
CA SER A 105 -28.82 -2.02 -23.19
C SER A 105 -28.37 -2.69 -21.88
N ILE A 106 -27.08 -3.02 -21.79
CA ILE A 106 -26.43 -3.58 -20.59
C ILE A 106 -26.71 -2.71 -19.36
N ASP A 107 -26.67 -1.37 -19.51
CA ASP A 107 -26.93 -0.43 -18.43
C ASP A 107 -28.37 -0.53 -17.89
N ALA A 108 -29.33 -0.84 -18.76
CA ALA A 108 -30.72 -1.02 -18.36
C ALA A 108 -30.92 -2.31 -17.58
N GLU A 109 -30.27 -3.41 -17.98
CA GLU A 109 -30.36 -4.70 -17.30
C GLU A 109 -29.62 -4.69 -15.95
N LEU A 110 -28.46 -4.02 -15.86
CA LEU A 110 -27.74 -3.80 -14.60
C LEU A 110 -28.56 -2.97 -13.60
N LYS A 111 -29.24 -1.92 -14.07
CA LYS A 111 -30.09 -1.10 -13.22
C LYS A 111 -31.30 -1.88 -12.69
N LYS A 112 -31.83 -2.79 -13.50
CA LYS A 112 -32.95 -3.66 -13.15
C LYS A 112 -32.52 -4.74 -12.15
N SER A 113 -31.35 -5.36 -12.33
CA SER A 113 -30.81 -6.34 -11.38
C SER A 113 -30.42 -5.72 -10.04
N ALA A 114 -29.88 -4.49 -10.05
CA ALA A 114 -29.64 -3.72 -8.83
C ALA A 114 -30.95 -3.36 -8.09
N ALA A 115 -32.00 -2.99 -8.84
CA ALA A 115 -33.32 -2.70 -8.25
C ALA A 115 -34.02 -3.94 -7.67
N LEU A 116 -33.66 -5.16 -8.10
CA LEU A 116 -34.19 -6.42 -7.59
C LEU A 116 -33.52 -6.87 -6.28
N GLN A 117 -32.36 -6.31 -5.92
CA GLN A 117 -31.67 -6.66 -4.67
C GLN A 117 -32.28 -6.00 -3.42
N GLU A 118 -33.06 -4.93 -3.58
CA GLU A 118 -33.81 -4.32 -2.49
C GLU A 118 -35.32 -4.57 -2.67
N PRO A 119 -36.00 -5.27 -1.73
CA PRO A 119 -37.45 -5.34 -1.79
C PRO A 119 -37.99 -3.92 -1.63
N ALA A 120 -38.66 -3.41 -2.66
CA ALA A 120 -39.34 -2.12 -2.60
C ALA A 120 -40.46 -2.21 -1.55
N VAL A 121 -40.15 -1.85 -0.31
CA VAL A 121 -41.15 -1.80 0.76
C VAL A 121 -42.09 -0.63 0.46
N GLU A 122 -43.34 -0.95 0.13
CA GLU A 122 -44.36 -0.02 -0.36
C GLU A 122 -44.69 1.16 0.59
N ASN A 123 -44.23 1.09 1.84
CA ASN A 123 -44.43 2.11 2.88
C ASN A 123 -43.13 2.71 3.45
N ASN A 124 -42.05 2.77 2.67
CA ASN A 124 -40.82 3.46 3.09
C ASN A 124 -40.96 5.00 3.01
N LEU A 125 -41.43 5.63 4.10
CA LEU A 125 -41.26 7.07 4.31
C LEU A 125 -39.85 7.35 4.88
N ARG A 126 -38.82 7.25 4.03
CA ARG A 126 -37.45 7.59 4.42
C ARG A 126 -37.36 9.11 4.61
N ILE A 127 -37.39 9.56 5.86
CA ILE A 127 -37.13 10.97 6.21
C ILE A 127 -35.67 11.25 5.86
N LYS A 128 -35.44 12.16 4.89
CA LYS A 128 -34.08 12.61 4.58
C LYS A 128 -33.53 13.35 5.79
N ASP A 129 -32.51 12.80 6.42
CA ASP A 129 -31.75 13.50 7.43
C ASP A 129 -30.96 14.64 6.73
N PRO A 130 -31.21 15.92 7.05
CA PRO A 130 -30.48 17.02 6.44
C PRO A 130 -28.99 17.05 6.81
N SER A 131 -28.55 16.19 7.74
CA SER A 131 -27.14 16.02 8.12
C SER A 131 -26.44 14.83 7.47
N ALA A 132 -27.17 14.01 6.68
CA ALA A 132 -26.56 12.97 5.86
C ALA A 132 -25.86 13.62 4.66
N GLN A 133 -24.72 14.25 4.94
CA GLN A 133 -23.71 14.51 3.94
C GLN A 133 -23.31 13.17 3.33
N ASP A 134 -23.29 13.14 2.01
CA ASP A 134 -22.85 12.03 1.19
C ASP A 134 -21.39 11.68 1.53
N ASP A 135 -21.18 10.76 2.49
CA ASP A 135 -19.88 10.19 2.83
C ASP A 135 -19.43 9.16 1.74
N GLY A 136 -19.74 9.46 0.48
CA GLY A 136 -19.46 8.65 -0.70
C GLY A 136 -18.12 8.96 -1.37
N ALA A 137 -17.21 9.65 -0.69
CA ALA A 137 -15.83 9.78 -1.12
C ALA A 137 -14.96 8.92 -0.20
N SER A 138 -14.94 7.62 -0.45
CA SER A 138 -13.81 6.78 -0.03
C SER A 138 -12.61 7.26 -0.84
N ASP A 139 -11.92 8.26 -0.30
CA ASP A 139 -10.56 8.61 -0.66
C ASP A 139 -9.72 7.39 -0.27
N GLU A 140 -9.70 6.37 -1.14
CA GLU A 140 -8.58 5.44 -1.20
C GLU A 140 -7.37 6.26 -1.66
N GLU A 141 -6.85 7.05 -0.71
CA GLU A 141 -5.52 7.64 -0.70
C GLU A 141 -4.58 6.43 -0.78
N PHE A 142 -4.32 5.98 -2.01
CA PHE A 142 -3.30 4.99 -2.29
C PHE A 142 -2.02 5.52 -1.63
N GLU A 143 -1.55 4.76 -0.64
CA GLU A 143 -0.30 4.99 0.09
C GLU A 143 0.85 5.33 -0.87
N GLU A 144 1.04 6.61 -1.17
CA GLU A 144 2.28 7.18 -1.72
C GLU A 144 3.44 7.05 -0.71
N ASP A 145 3.19 6.50 0.49
CA ASP A 145 4.20 6.19 1.51
C ASP A 145 5.03 4.93 1.22
N LEU A 146 4.74 4.19 0.14
CA LEU A 146 5.57 3.05 -0.26
C LEU A 146 6.88 3.48 -0.97
N GLU A 147 7.05 4.77 -1.26
CA GLU A 147 8.20 5.35 -1.95
C GLU A 147 8.96 6.43 -1.15
N GLU A 148 8.81 6.52 0.18
CA GLU A 148 9.75 7.33 0.96
C GLU A 148 11.12 6.60 0.99
N ASP A 149 11.90 6.82 -0.08
CA ASP A 149 13.30 6.47 -0.19
C ASP A 149 14.01 7.04 1.04
N ILE A 150 14.39 6.16 1.97
CA ILE A 150 15.15 6.52 3.17
C ILE A 150 16.40 7.26 2.71
N VAL A 151 16.38 8.59 2.88
CA VAL A 151 17.44 9.47 2.40
C VAL A 151 18.73 9.08 3.11
N ASP A 152 19.66 8.46 2.37
CA ASP A 152 20.99 8.10 2.86
C ASP A 152 21.62 9.25 3.67
N ARG A 153 22.41 8.92 4.69
CA ARG A 153 23.06 9.94 5.55
C ARG A 153 23.84 10.99 4.74
N GLU A 154 24.41 10.60 3.60
CA GLU A 154 25.11 11.53 2.70
C GLU A 154 24.17 12.44 1.91
N THR A 155 23.03 11.94 1.44
CA THR A 155 22.01 12.75 0.74
C THR A 155 21.31 13.69 1.72
N LEU A 156 21.03 13.26 2.94
CA LEU A 156 20.43 14.10 3.99
C LEU A 156 21.38 15.24 4.39
N LYS A 157 22.68 14.93 4.52
CA LYS A 157 23.72 15.95 4.73
C LYS A 157 23.81 16.93 3.56
N LYS A 158 23.80 16.45 2.31
CA LYS A 158 23.84 17.32 1.13
C LYS A 158 22.62 18.24 1.04
N GLN A 159 21.43 17.70 1.30
CA GLN A 159 20.18 18.47 1.31
C GLN A 159 20.16 19.50 2.45
N SER A 160 20.58 19.13 3.66
CA SER A 160 20.69 20.04 4.80
C SER A 160 21.69 21.17 4.53
N LEU A 161 22.86 20.86 3.96
CA LEU A 161 23.85 21.87 3.55
C LEU A 161 23.32 22.81 2.48
N SER A 162 22.56 22.30 1.50
CA SER A 162 21.92 23.11 0.46
C SER A 162 20.91 24.10 1.06
N ILE A 163 20.08 23.65 2.01
CA ILE A 163 19.11 24.51 2.72
C ILE A 163 19.84 25.63 3.50
N LEU A 164 20.90 25.29 4.24
CA LEU A 164 21.70 26.27 4.97
C LEU A 164 22.36 27.30 4.05
N ASP A 165 22.88 26.87 2.89
CA ASP A 165 23.48 27.76 1.90
C ASP A 165 22.43 28.72 1.31
N GLN A 166 21.24 28.22 0.96
CA GLN A 166 20.14 29.05 0.47
C GLN A 166 19.65 30.07 1.51
N VAL A 167 19.55 29.69 2.78
CA VAL A 167 19.18 30.61 3.87
C VAL A 167 20.27 31.66 4.09
N SER A 168 21.54 31.27 4.07
CA SER A 168 22.67 32.20 4.25
C SER A 168 22.83 33.22 3.10
N LYS A 169 22.48 32.83 1.86
CA LYS A 169 22.46 33.72 0.70
C LYS A 169 21.32 34.74 0.79
N LYS A 170 20.16 34.35 1.31
CA LYS A 170 19.00 35.24 1.51
C LYS A 170 19.25 36.28 2.61
N THR A 171 19.96 35.94 3.69
CA THR A 171 20.29 36.90 4.76
C THR A 171 21.33 37.94 4.34
N LYS A 172 22.26 37.59 3.43
CA LYS A 172 23.28 38.53 2.92
C LYS A 172 22.71 39.61 1.98
N LYS A 173 21.62 39.33 1.27
CA LYS A 173 20.91 40.30 0.41
C LYS A 173 20.07 41.34 1.17
N ARG A 174 19.79 41.13 2.47
CA ARG A 174 18.89 41.99 3.27
C ARG A 174 19.61 43.04 4.14
N ARG A 175 20.87 43.39 3.86
CA ARG A 175 21.52 44.54 4.50
C ARG A 175 21.39 45.80 3.61
N PRO A 176 20.39 46.67 3.82
CA PRO A 176 20.38 47.98 3.19
C PRO A 176 21.56 48.82 3.72
N LYS A 177 22.35 49.37 2.78
CA LYS A 177 23.42 50.32 3.06
C LYS A 177 22.77 51.58 3.65
N LYS A 178 22.96 51.81 4.95
CA LYS A 178 22.47 53.01 5.64
C LYS A 178 23.14 54.22 4.98
N GLY A 179 22.35 55.03 4.27
CA GLY A 179 22.76 56.34 3.78
C GLY A 179 23.02 57.24 4.98
N GLY A 180 24.20 57.85 5.01
CA GLY A 180 24.48 59.01 5.84
C GLY A 180 24.17 60.26 5.03
N GLU A 181 23.29 61.09 5.57
CA GLU A 181 23.06 62.49 5.20
C GLU A 181 24.34 63.31 5.44
N ASP A 182 24.65 64.19 4.49
CA ASP A 182 25.25 65.52 4.69
C ASP A 182 24.55 66.48 3.72
#